data_AF-A0A848T9I4-F1
#
_entry.id   AF-A0A848T9I4-F1
#
_cell.length_a   1.000
_cell.length_b   1.000
_cell.length_c   1.000
_cell.angle_alpha   90.00
_cell.angle_beta   90.00
_cell.angle_gamma   90.00
#
_symmetry.space_group_name_H-M   'P 1'
#
loop_
_entity.id
_entity.type
_entity.pdbx_description
1 polymer ?
#
loop_
_entity_poly.entity_id
_entity_poly.type
_entity_poly.pdbx_seq_one_letter_code
_entity_poly.pdbx_strand_id
1 'polypeptide(L)'
;MLDNIGEPAAVALAGLLGGILLGLAARLGRFCTLGAIEDALYANDTLRLRMWGVAIGVAIIGTFSAATFGWVPTERTLYLAIAWNPAASIIGGLLFGYGMA
;
A
#
# COMPACT_ATOMS: atom_id res chain seq x y z
N MET A 1 8.23 -13.70 25.03
CA MET A 1 6.88 -13.93 24.44
C MET A 1 6.99 -14.28 22.96
N LEU A 2 7.89 -13.64 22.19
CA LEU A 2 8.31 -14.14 20.87
C LEU A 2 9.04 -15.50 20.94
N ASP A 3 9.72 -15.82 22.05
CA ASP A 3 10.40 -17.11 22.25
C ASP A 3 9.45 -18.33 22.28
N ASN A 4 8.17 -18.13 22.57
CA ASN A 4 7.18 -19.23 22.63
C ASN A 4 6.49 -19.49 21.28
N ILE A 5 6.54 -18.55 20.34
CA ILE A 5 5.86 -18.62 19.04
C ILE A 5 6.86 -18.91 17.90
N GLY A 6 8.13 -18.51 18.07
CA GLY A 6 9.16 -18.59 17.04
C GLY A 6 9.07 -17.41 16.06
N GLU A 7 10.23 -16.85 15.69
CA GLU A 7 10.31 -15.73 14.73
C GLU A 7 9.49 -15.92 13.44
N PRO A 8 9.54 -17.07 12.73
CA PRO A 8 8.80 -17.21 11.47
C PRO A 8 7.28 -17.14 11.67
N ALA A 9 6.75 -17.72 12.74
CA ALA A 9 5.32 -17.67 13.02
C ALA A 9 4.88 -16.27 13.47
N ALA A 10 5.73 -15.55 14.22
CA ALA A 10 5.46 -14.16 14.60
C ALA A 10 5.36 -13.24 13.37
N VAL A 11 6.29 -13.38 12.40
CA VAL A 11 6.26 -12.62 11.15
C VAL A 11 5.05 -13.01 10.29
N ALA A 12 4.72 -14.30 10.22
CA ALA A 12 3.53 -14.77 9.49
C ALA A 12 2.23 -14.21 10.09
N LEU A 13 2.10 -14.20 11.41
CA LEU A 13 0.94 -13.62 12.11
C LEU A 13 0.85 -12.11 11.88
N ALA A 14 1.97 -11.39 11.92
CA ALA A 14 1.98 -9.96 11.60
C ALA A 14 1.50 -9.71 10.15
N GLY A 15 1.96 -10.52 9.20
CA GLY A 15 1.50 -10.48 7.81
C GLY A 15 0.01 -10.81 7.65
N LEU A 16 -0.48 -11.83 8.37
CA LEU A 16 -1.89 -12.23 8.37
C LEU A 16 -2.78 -11.10 8.91
N LEU A 17 -2.45 -10.56 10.09
CA LEU A 17 -3.22 -9.47 10.70
C LEU A 17 -3.18 -8.20 9.84
N GLY A 18 -2.01 -7.86 9.30
CA GLY A 18 -1.87 -6.75 8.35
C GLY A 18 -2.72 -6.96 7.09
N GLY A 19 -2.68 -8.16 6.51
CA GLY A 19 -3.47 -8.52 5.34
C GLY A 19 -4.98 -8.47 5.59
N ILE A 20 -5.45 -8.94 6.75
CA ILE A 20 -6.86 -8.86 7.14
C ILE A 20 -7.31 -7.39 7.25
N LEU A 21 -6.53 -6.55 7.94
CA LEU A 21 -6.85 -5.13 8.10
C LEU A 21 -6.89 -4.40 6.75
N LEU A 22 -5.88 -4.61 5.90
CA LEU A 22 -5.83 -4.03 4.56
C LEU A 22 -6.96 -4.54 3.65
N GLY A 23 -7.26 -5.84 3.70
CA GLY A 23 -8.33 -6.45 2.92
C GLY A 23 -9.72 -5.95 3.34
N LEU A 24 -9.96 -5.79 4.65
CA LEU A 24 -11.19 -5.21 5.17
C LEU A 24 -11.32 -3.73 4.77
N ALA A 25 -10.25 -2.95 4.87
CA ALA A 25 -10.24 -1.55 4.45
C ALA A 25 -10.56 -1.42 2.95
N ALA A 26 -9.95 -2.26 2.11
CA ALA A 26 -10.22 -2.29 0.67
C ALA A 26 -11.68 -2.69 0.35
N ARG A 27 -12.22 -3.72 1.02
CA ARG A 27 -13.56 -4.23 0.77
C ARG A 27 -14.66 -3.28 1.25
N LEU A 28 -14.54 -2.76 2.47
CA LEU A 28 -15.54 -1.84 3.05
C LEU A 28 -15.47 -0.45 2.39
N GLY A 29 -14.26 0.03 2.11
CA GLY A 29 -14.04 1.31 1.44
C GLY A 29 -14.25 1.30 -0.07
N ARG A 30 -14.47 0.13 -0.69
CA ARG A 30 -14.44 -0.05 -2.16
C ARG A 30 -13.21 0.62 -2.77
N PHE A 31 -12.06 0.37 -2.15
CA PHE A 31 -10.83 1.09 -2.42
C PHE A 31 -10.09 0.45 -3.60
N CYS A 32 -10.64 0.60 -4.80
CA CYS A 32 -9.90 0.27 -6.02
C CYS A 32 -9.47 1.55 -6.76
N THR A 33 -8.20 1.60 -7.15
CA THR A 33 -7.59 2.77 -7.81
C THR A 33 -8.21 3.01 -9.18
N LEU A 34 -8.43 1.95 -9.97
CA LEU A 34 -9.08 2.04 -11.27
C LEU A 34 -10.50 2.61 -11.14
N GLY A 35 -11.32 2.03 -10.28
CA GLY A 35 -12.70 2.52 -10.09
C GLY A 35 -12.77 3.92 -9.48
N ALA A 36 -11.74 4.38 -8.75
CA ALA A 36 -11.68 5.78 -8.31
C ALA A 36 -11.44 6.73 -9.48
N ILE A 37 -10.68 6.31 -10.50
CA ILE A 37 -10.48 7.05 -11.75
C ILE A 37 -11.77 7.00 -12.58
N GLU A 38 -12.39 5.83 -12.73
CA GLU A 38 -13.64 5.68 -13.48
C GLU A 38 -14.80 6.48 -12.87
N ASP A 39 -14.97 6.45 -11.55
CA ASP A 39 -16.01 7.23 -10.88
C ASP A 39 -15.81 8.74 -11.08
N ALA A 40 -14.55 9.19 -11.07
CA ALA A 40 -14.23 10.59 -11.29
C ALA A 40 -14.48 11.04 -12.74
N LEU A 41 -14.18 10.19 -13.74
CA LEU A 41 -14.33 10.54 -15.15
C LEU A 41 -15.75 10.30 -15.69
N TYR A 42 -16.39 9.19 -15.32
CA TYR A 42 -17.66 8.75 -15.91
C TYR A 42 -18.86 9.00 -15.01
N ALA A 43 -18.70 8.83 -13.68
CA ALA A 43 -19.80 9.01 -12.73
C ALA A 43 -19.84 10.41 -12.09
N ASN A 44 -18.82 11.25 -12.37
CA ASN A 44 -18.63 12.58 -11.78
C ASN A 44 -18.61 12.55 -10.22
N ASP A 45 -18.21 11.42 -9.64
CA ASP A 45 -18.07 11.21 -8.21
C ASP A 45 -16.58 11.18 -7.83
N THR A 46 -16.16 12.12 -6.99
CA THR A 46 -14.76 12.28 -6.57
C THR A 46 -14.50 11.73 -5.17
N LEU A 47 -15.48 11.13 -4.50
CA LEU A 47 -15.35 10.68 -3.12
C LEU A 47 -14.14 9.75 -2.96
N ARG A 48 -14.05 8.69 -3.79
CA ARG A 48 -12.97 7.69 -3.71
C ARG A 48 -11.60 8.28 -4.02
N LEU A 49 -11.54 9.25 -4.93
CA LEU A 49 -10.31 9.96 -5.25
C LEU A 49 -9.80 10.78 -4.05
N ARG A 50 -10.72 11.42 -3.31
CA ARG A 50 -10.40 12.16 -2.08
C ARG A 50 -9.93 11.22 -0.96
N MET A 51 -10.56 10.05 -0.82
CA MET A 51 -10.11 9.04 0.12
C MET A 51 -8.67 8.59 -0.18
N TRP A 52 -8.30 8.48 -1.47
CA TRP A 52 -6.94 8.16 -1.90
C TRP A 52 -5.92 9.19 -1.39
N GLY A 53 -6.23 10.48 -1.49
CA GLY A 53 -5.40 11.57 -0.95
C GLY A 53 -5.18 11.47 0.56
N VAL A 54 -6.24 11.17 1.33
CA VAL A 54 -6.14 10.96 2.78
C VAL A 54 -5.27 9.75 3.10
N ALA A 55 -5.46 8.63 2.37
CA ALA A 55 -4.66 7.42 2.56
C ALA A 55 -3.17 7.66 2.31
N ILE A 56 -2.80 8.37 1.24
CA ILE A 56 -1.41 8.77 0.99
C ILE A 56 -0.88 9.61 2.14
N GLY A 57 -1.62 10.63 2.58
CA GLY A 57 -1.18 11.53 3.64
C GLY A 57 -0.89 10.78 4.95
N VAL A 58 -1.79 9.89 5.35
CA VAL A 58 -1.62 9.03 6.53
C VAL A 58 -0.42 8.10 6.37
N ALA A 59 -0.24 7.49 5.19
CA ALA A 59 0.89 6.61 4.93
C ALA A 59 2.24 7.35 5.00
N ILE A 60 2.33 8.55 4.43
CA ILE A 60 3.54 9.39 4.49
C ILE A 60 3.84 9.74 5.94
N ILE A 61 2.88 10.33 6.67
CA ILE A 61 3.09 10.76 8.06
C ILE A 61 3.48 9.57 8.94
N GLY A 62 2.80 8.44 8.82
CA GLY A 62 3.09 7.23 9.60
C GLY A 62 4.48 6.67 9.31
N THR A 63 4.87 6.58 8.03
CA THR A 63 6.17 6.04 7.63
C THR A 63 7.32 6.92 8.10
N PHE A 64 7.22 8.24 7.89
CA PHE A 64 8.25 9.18 8.35
C PHE A 64 8.33 9.24 9.86
N SER A 65 7.19 9.19 10.57
CA SER A 65 7.18 9.13 12.03
C SER A 65 7.93 7.88 12.52
N ALA A 66 7.59 6.70 11.98
CA ALA A 66 8.24 5.44 12.36
C ALA A 66 9.74 5.43 12.05
N ALA A 67 10.15 6.07 10.94
CA ALA A 67 11.56 6.25 10.60
C ALA A 67 12.28 7.18 11.60
N THR A 68 11.67 8.31 11.97
CA THR A 68 12.27 9.27 12.94
C THR A 68 12.41 8.68 14.35
N PHE A 69 11.51 7.80 14.77
CA PHE A 69 11.62 7.09 16.05
C PHE A 69 12.58 5.88 16.00
N GLY A 70 13.18 5.59 14.84
CA GLY A 70 14.08 4.46 14.66
C GLY A 70 13.40 3.09 14.71
N TRP A 71 12.07 3.04 14.58
CA TRP A 71 11.31 1.78 14.62
C TRP A 71 11.42 0.99 13.32
N VAL A 72 11.62 1.69 12.19
CA VAL A 72 11.72 1.08 10.87
C VAL A 72 12.98 1.59 10.16
N PRO A 73 13.98 0.74 9.87
CA PRO A 73 15.14 1.13 9.09
C PRO A 73 14.75 1.26 7.61
N THR A 74 14.47 2.49 7.16
CA THR A 74 14.02 2.79 5.79
C THR A 74 15.03 2.38 4.72
N GLU A 75 16.32 2.46 5.03
CA GLU A 75 17.42 2.05 4.15
C GLU A 75 17.49 0.54 3.87
N ARG A 76 16.86 -0.30 4.70
CA ARG A 76 16.76 -1.74 4.47
C ARG A 76 15.43 -2.14 3.82
N THR A 77 14.60 -1.18 3.44
CA THR A 77 13.34 -1.47 2.77
C THR A 77 13.57 -1.78 1.30
N LEU A 78 12.81 -2.74 0.78
CA LEU A 78 12.87 -3.16 -0.63
C LEU A 78 12.66 -1.98 -1.59
N TYR A 79 11.78 -1.04 -1.22
CA TYR A 79 11.44 0.13 -2.03
C TYR A 79 12.61 1.07 -2.26
N LEU A 80 13.52 1.21 -1.29
CA LEU A 80 14.71 2.04 -1.43
C LEU A 80 15.90 1.27 -2.03
N ALA A 81 15.87 -0.07 -1.96
CA ALA A 81 16.88 -0.94 -2.57
C ALA A 81 16.71 -1.08 -4.10
N ILE A 82 15.50 -0.88 -4.63
CA ILE A 82 15.25 -0.88 -6.08
C ILE A 82 15.86 0.39 -6.70
N ALA A 83 16.78 0.20 -7.65
CA ALA A 83 17.22 1.29 -8.51
C ALA A 83 16.09 1.69 -9.47
N TRP A 84 15.84 2.98 -9.63
CA TRP A 84 14.78 3.46 -10.51
C TRP A 84 15.08 3.09 -11.97
N ASN A 85 14.19 2.31 -12.58
CA ASN A 85 14.28 1.91 -13.98
C ASN A 85 13.02 2.38 -14.73
N PRO A 86 13.12 3.44 -15.55
CA PRO A 86 11.96 4.04 -16.18
C PRO A 86 11.26 3.09 -17.16
N ALA A 87 12.02 2.24 -17.87
CA ALA A 87 11.44 1.26 -18.78
C ALA A 87 10.60 0.22 -18.04
N ALA A 88 11.12 -0.29 -16.92
CA ALA A 88 10.38 -1.23 -16.07
C ALA A 88 9.12 -0.59 -15.47
N SER A 89 9.21 0.67 -15.02
CA SER A 89 8.06 1.39 -14.48
C SER A 89 6.96 1.62 -15.51
N ILE A 90 7.32 2.01 -16.74
CA ILE A 90 6.34 2.26 -17.82
C ILE A 90 5.70 0.95 -18.27
N ILE A 91 6.52 -0.05 -18.65
CA ILE A 91 6.01 -1.31 -19.21
C ILE A 91 5.23 -2.09 -18.14
N GLY A 92 5.79 -2.20 -16.93
CA GLY A 92 5.12 -2.89 -15.82
C GLY A 92 3.85 -2.19 -15.39
N GLY A 93 3.86 -0.85 -15.32
CA GLY A 93 2.67 -0.05 -15.01
C GLY A 93 1.56 -0.21 -16.04
N LEU A 94 1.89 -0.21 -17.33
CA LEU A 94 0.90 -0.42 -18.41
C LEU A 94 0.32 -1.84 -18.38
N LEU A 95 1.15 -2.87 -18.25
CA LEU A 95 0.68 -4.27 -18.17
C LEU A 95 -0.20 -4.49 -16.93
N PHE A 96 0.21 -3.96 -15.77
CA PHE A 96 -0.57 -4.04 -14.54
C PHE A 96 -1.89 -3.27 -14.65
N GLY A 97 -1.86 -2.05 -15.19
CA GLY A 97 -3.04 -1.24 -15.44
C GLY A 97 -4.05 -1.93 -16.35
N TYR A 98 -3.58 -2.46 -17.47
CA TYR A 98 -4.41 -3.23 -18.39
C TYR A 98 -5.02 -4.49 -17.73
N GLY A 99 -4.25 -5.20 -16.89
CA GLY A 99 -4.76 -6.38 -16.18
C GLY A 99 -5.80 -6.07 -15.10
N MET A 100 -5.94 -4.80 -14.68
CA MET A 100 -6.99 -4.37 -13.75
C MET A 100 -8.28 -3.93 -14.43
N ALA A 101 -8.21 -3.57 -15.73
CA ALA A 101 -9.35 -3.13 -16.54
C ALA A 101 -10.17 -4.33 -17.04
#